data_AF-N1V6A6-F1
#
_entry.id   AF-N1V6A6-F1
#
_cell.length_a   1.000
_cell.length_b   1.000
_cell.length_c   1.000
_cell.angle_alpha   90.00
_cell.angle_beta   90.00
_cell.angle_gamma   90.00
#
_symmetry.space_group_name_H-M   'P 1'
#
loop_
_entity.id
_entity.type
_entity.pdbx_description
1 polymer ?
#
loop_
_entity_poly.entity_id
_entity_poly.type
_entity_poly.pdbx_seq_one_letter_code
_entity_poly.pdbx_strand_id
1 'polypeptide(L)'
;MSPTDWDAVADGQDGDGWVEIPETGWAMLAAWAAGTENVRRRPVDDTGRQVRITTESDGVSETRYAPFTAEDRRAVDEGIQDYLRDAGVQLPPRGFVWLMRLPPGIGSEEELARRINAGISGSAPGAVHPADIALAMEQVIDVLYERD
;
A
#
# COMPACT_ATOMS: atom_id res chain seq x y z
N MET A 1 14.64 -9.64 -8.53
CA MET A 1 15.32 -8.99 -7.37
C MET A 1 14.62 -9.43 -6.10
N SER A 2 15.24 -9.26 -4.92
CA SER A 2 14.60 -9.65 -3.66
C SER A 2 13.44 -8.71 -3.31
N PRO A 3 12.41 -9.20 -2.60
CA PRO A 3 11.40 -8.34 -2.01
C PRO A 3 12.00 -7.25 -1.11
N THR A 4 11.23 -6.20 -0.87
CA THR A 4 11.66 -5.01 -0.12
C THR A 4 12.12 -5.38 1.29
N ASP A 5 13.38 -5.06 1.56
CA ASP A 5 13.93 -4.95 2.92
C ASP A 5 13.59 -3.56 3.47
N TRP A 6 12.56 -3.51 4.31
CA TRP A 6 12.01 -2.26 4.84
C TRP A 6 13.00 -1.43 5.67
N ASP A 7 13.98 -2.08 6.29
CA ASP A 7 14.99 -1.39 7.11
C ASP A 7 16.05 -0.71 6.24
N ALA A 8 16.24 -1.18 5.00
CA ALA A 8 17.15 -0.63 4.00
C ALA A 8 16.51 0.42 3.08
N VAL A 9 15.19 0.66 3.20
CA VAL A 9 14.50 1.67 2.39
C VAL A 9 15.01 3.07 2.73
N ALA A 10 15.47 3.79 1.71
CA ALA A 10 15.93 5.16 1.82
C ALA A 10 14.78 6.16 1.99
N ASP A 11 15.09 7.29 2.62
CA ASP A 11 14.16 8.42 2.69
C ASP A 11 13.98 9.07 1.30
N GLY A 12 12.81 9.63 1.04
CA GLY A 12 12.48 10.28 -0.23
C GLY A 12 11.20 11.11 -0.16
N GLN A 13 10.84 11.73 -1.28
CA GLN A 13 9.64 12.55 -1.44
C GLN A 13 8.93 12.19 -2.75
N ASP A 14 7.68 12.59 -2.88
CA ASP A 14 6.89 12.42 -4.10
C ASP A 14 7.41 13.33 -5.23
N GLY A 15 7.09 12.94 -6.47
CA GLY A 15 7.62 13.59 -7.68
C GLY A 15 8.73 12.78 -8.35
N ASP A 16 9.14 13.20 -9.55
CA ASP A 16 10.17 12.53 -10.37
C ASP A 16 9.94 11.01 -10.57
N GLY A 17 8.67 10.62 -10.70
CA GLY A 17 8.26 9.23 -10.87
C GLY A 17 8.07 8.46 -9.56
N TRP A 18 8.12 9.12 -8.40
CA TRP A 18 7.71 8.56 -7.11
C TRP A 18 6.30 9.00 -6.74
N VAL A 19 5.47 8.06 -6.34
CA VAL A 19 4.10 8.32 -5.91
C VAL A 19 3.88 7.77 -4.50
N GLU A 20 3.17 8.53 -3.68
CA GLU A 20 2.64 8.02 -2.42
C GLU A 20 1.63 6.91 -2.70
N ILE A 21 1.77 5.77 -2.02
CA ILE A 21 0.83 4.67 -2.16
C ILE A 21 -0.26 4.73 -1.08
N PRO A 22 -1.49 4.28 -1.38
CA PRO A 22 -2.57 4.27 -0.40
C PRO A 22 -2.21 3.49 0.87
N GLU A 23 -2.69 3.96 2.03
CA GLU A 23 -2.48 3.30 3.33
C GLU A 23 -3.34 2.03 3.48
N THR A 24 -3.05 1.02 2.66
CA THR A 24 -3.78 -0.25 2.61
C THR A 24 -2.81 -1.42 2.57
N GLY A 25 -3.23 -2.57 3.12
CA GLY A 25 -2.43 -3.79 3.06
C GLY A 25 -2.06 -4.22 1.63
N TRP A 26 -2.99 -4.06 0.69
CA TRP A 26 -2.77 -4.39 -0.72
C TRP A 26 -1.70 -3.51 -1.37
N ALA A 27 -1.76 -2.19 -1.17
CA ALA A 27 -0.77 -1.27 -1.73
C ALA A 27 0.61 -1.48 -1.09
N MET A 28 0.65 -1.75 0.22
CA MET A 28 1.88 -2.10 0.91
C MET A 28 2.46 -3.45 0.47
N LEU A 29 1.61 -4.41 0.07
CA LEU A 29 2.05 -5.66 -0.53
C LEU A 29 2.68 -5.44 -1.92
N ALA A 30 2.14 -4.51 -2.71
CA ALA A 30 2.77 -4.11 -3.97
C ALA A 30 4.14 -3.45 -3.72
N ALA A 31 4.26 -2.57 -2.71
CA ALA A 31 5.55 -1.99 -2.32
C ALA A 31 6.54 -3.05 -1.79
N TRP A 32 6.05 -4.07 -1.07
CA TRP A 32 6.89 -5.21 -0.68
C TRP A 32 7.47 -5.93 -1.91
N ALA A 33 6.64 -6.21 -2.91
CA ALA A 33 7.07 -6.88 -4.14
C ALA A 33 8.01 -6.01 -5.00
N ALA A 34 7.87 -4.68 -4.95
CA ALA A 34 8.62 -3.74 -5.78
C ALA A 34 10.14 -3.74 -5.56
N GLY A 35 10.63 -4.29 -4.45
CA GLY A 35 12.05 -4.29 -4.09
C GLY A 35 12.53 -2.94 -3.53
N THR A 36 13.53 -3.00 -2.65
CA THR A 36 14.02 -1.86 -1.86
C THR A 36 14.39 -0.64 -2.71
N GLU A 37 14.94 -0.84 -3.91
CA GLU A 37 15.35 0.22 -4.81
C GLU A 37 14.18 1.05 -5.37
N ASN A 38 12.98 0.46 -5.44
CA ASN A 38 11.75 1.07 -5.97
C ASN A 38 10.78 1.52 -4.87
N VAL A 39 11.25 1.55 -3.62
CA VAL A 39 10.49 2.06 -2.48
C VAL A 39 11.25 3.19 -1.80
N ARG A 40 10.53 4.22 -1.36
CA ARG A 40 11.03 5.27 -0.47
C ARG A 40 10.07 5.45 0.70
N ARG A 41 10.56 6.11 1.75
CA ARG A 41 9.74 6.47 2.90
C ARG A 41 9.91 7.93 3.27
N ARG A 42 8.95 8.48 4.00
CA ARG A 42 9.07 9.74 4.73
C ARG A 42 8.30 9.66 6.05
N PRO A 43 8.72 10.38 7.10
CA PRO A 43 7.96 10.41 8.34
C PRO A 43 6.51 10.81 8.10
N VAL A 44 5.59 10.15 8.78
CA VAL A 44 4.18 10.49 8.71
C VAL A 44 3.92 11.84 9.37
N ASP A 45 3.05 12.64 8.75
CA ASP A 45 2.50 13.86 9.33
C ASP A 45 0.97 13.84 9.19
N ASP A 46 0.29 13.47 10.28
CA ASP A 46 -1.18 13.47 10.36
C ASP A 46 -1.73 14.83 10.81
N THR A 47 -0.90 15.88 10.92
CA THR A 47 -1.34 17.20 11.36
C THR A 47 -2.42 17.74 10.41
N GLY A 48 -3.60 18.02 10.96
CA GLY A 48 -4.74 18.54 10.19
C GLY A 48 -5.51 17.47 9.41
N ARG A 49 -5.11 16.19 9.46
CA ARG A 49 -5.89 15.09 8.88
C ARG A 49 -7.22 14.96 9.62
N GLN A 50 -8.28 14.65 8.88
CA GLN A 50 -9.62 14.44 9.43
C GLN A 50 -10.15 13.05 9.07
N VAL A 51 -10.94 12.48 9.99
CA VAL A 51 -11.74 11.29 9.75
C VAL A 51 -13.20 11.67 9.56
N ARG A 52 -13.86 10.99 8.61
CA ARG A 52 -15.32 11.06 8.45
C ARG A 52 -15.96 10.00 9.34
N ILE A 53 -16.83 10.43 10.24
CA ILE A 53 -17.59 9.55 11.13
C ILE A 53 -19.04 9.58 10.68
N THR A 54 -19.55 8.44 10.25
CA THR A 54 -20.95 8.24 9.92
C THR A 54 -21.60 7.42 11.02
N THR A 55 -22.59 7.98 11.71
CA THR A 55 -23.38 7.27 12.72
C THR A 55 -24.77 7.03 12.17
N GLU A 56 -25.27 5.81 12.28
CA GLU A 56 -26.64 5.45 11.92
C GLU A 56 -27.41 5.11 13.19
N SER A 57 -28.54 5.77 13.41
CA SER A 57 -29.41 5.55 14.58
C SER A 57 -30.86 5.80 14.19
N ASP A 58 -31.75 4.86 14.51
CA ASP A 58 -33.18 4.89 14.15
C ASP A 58 -33.46 5.20 12.66
N GLY A 59 -32.60 4.70 11.76
CA GLY A 59 -32.71 4.91 10.31
C GLY A 59 -32.30 6.31 9.83
N VAL A 60 -31.74 7.14 10.71
CA VAL A 60 -31.15 8.44 10.37
C VAL A 60 -29.63 8.28 10.32
N SER A 61 -29.03 8.73 9.22
CA SER A 61 -27.58 8.80 9.06
C SER A 61 -27.08 10.22 9.31
N GLU A 62 -26.19 10.38 10.28
CA GLU A 62 -25.50 11.63 10.54
C GLU A 62 -24.01 11.48 10.20
N THR A 63 -23.48 12.44 9.44
CA THR A 63 -22.04 12.52 9.11
C THR A 63 -21.41 13.70 9.83
N ARG A 64 -20.30 13.47 10.53
CA ARG A 64 -19.45 14.50 11.12
C ARG A 64 -17.97 14.26 10.78
N TYR A 65 -17.16 15.29 10.92
CA TYR A 65 -15.71 15.22 10.78
C TYR A 65 -15.05 15.41 12.14
N ALA A 66 -14.01 14.64 12.41
CA ALA A 66 -13.20 14.77 13.62
C ALA A 66 -11.70 14.78 13.25
N PRO A 67 -10.84 15.39 14.07
CA PRO A 67 -9.39 15.26 13.90
C PRO A 67 -8.97 13.79 13.90
N PHE A 68 -8.03 13.44 13.03
CA PHE A 68 -7.38 12.14 13.03
C PHE A 68 -6.47 12.02 14.26
N THR A 69 -6.61 10.94 15.00
CA THR A 69 -5.96 10.72 16.29
C THR A 69 -4.81 9.72 16.19
N ALA A 70 -4.03 9.62 17.26
CA ALA A 70 -3.03 8.56 17.38
C ALA A 70 -3.65 7.14 17.44
N GLU A 71 -4.91 7.02 17.85
CA GLU A 71 -5.63 5.75 17.82
C GLU A 71 -6.02 5.37 16.39
N ASP A 72 -6.50 6.34 15.59
CA ASP A 72 -6.76 6.13 14.16
C ASP A 72 -5.49 5.71 13.41
N ARG A 73 -4.34 6.35 13.70
CA ARG A 73 -3.04 5.94 13.17
C ARG A 73 -2.72 4.49 13.50
N ARG A 74 -2.86 4.09 14.76
CA ARG A 74 -2.59 2.71 15.18
C ARG A 74 -3.51 1.72 14.47
N ALA A 75 -4.79 2.05 14.32
CA ALA A 75 -5.75 1.19 13.62
C ALA A 75 -5.40 1.02 12.13
N VAL A 76 -4.97 2.10 11.45
CA VAL A 76 -4.46 2.02 10.07
C VAL A 76 -3.23 1.13 9.99
N ASP A 77 -2.23 1.37 10.85
CA ASP A 77 -0.98 0.60 10.86
C ASP A 77 -1.23 -0.88 11.18
N GLU A 78 -2.15 -1.17 12.10
CA GLU A 78 -2.56 -2.54 12.46
C GLU A 78 -3.27 -3.24 11.30
N GLY A 79 -4.22 -2.58 10.64
CA GLY A 79 -4.91 -3.15 9.48
C GLY A 79 -3.96 -3.49 8.33
N ILE A 80 -2.97 -2.63 8.07
CA ILE A 80 -1.90 -2.92 7.09
C ILE A 80 -1.08 -4.13 7.53
N GLN A 81 -0.60 -4.14 8.78
CA GLN A 81 0.27 -5.21 9.27
C GLN A 81 -0.45 -6.55 9.38
N ASP A 82 -1.75 -6.57 9.69
CA ASP A 82 -2.56 -7.78 9.73
C ASP A 82 -2.68 -8.39 8.34
N TYR A 83 -2.99 -7.59 7.33
CA TYR A 83 -3.04 -8.04 5.94
C TYR A 83 -1.70 -8.62 5.46
N LEU A 84 -0.58 -7.94 5.76
CA LEU A 84 0.75 -8.40 5.38
C LEU A 84 1.18 -9.66 6.15
N ARG A 85 0.72 -9.82 7.41
CA ARG A 85 0.94 -11.04 8.19
C ARG A 85 0.20 -12.23 7.58
N ASP A 86 -1.05 -12.03 7.18
CA ASP A 86 -1.84 -13.04 6.47
C ASP A 86 -1.26 -13.38 5.09
N ALA A 87 -0.55 -12.42 4.48
CA ALA A 87 0.23 -12.63 3.26
C ALA A 87 1.54 -13.39 3.49
N GLY A 88 2.00 -13.53 4.75
CA GLY A 88 3.24 -14.21 5.10
C GLY A 88 4.50 -13.42 4.76
N VAL A 89 4.42 -12.10 4.62
CA VAL A 89 5.55 -11.24 4.21
C VAL A 89 6.12 -10.42 5.36
N GLN A 90 7.31 -9.83 5.16
CA GLN A 90 7.95 -8.98 6.16
C GLN A 90 7.11 -7.71 6.42
N LEU A 91 6.97 -7.35 7.69
CA LEU A 91 6.19 -6.17 8.09
C LEU A 91 7.03 -4.88 8.00
N PRO A 92 6.47 -3.80 7.45
CA PRO A 92 7.11 -2.49 7.43
C PRO A 92 7.11 -1.85 8.83
N PRO A 93 8.11 -1.01 9.14
CA PRO A 93 8.09 -0.16 10.32
C PRO A 93 6.92 0.84 10.24
N ARG A 94 6.32 1.13 11.40
CA ARG A 94 5.23 2.10 11.54
C ARG A 94 5.75 3.54 11.51
N GLY A 95 4.85 4.50 11.31
CA GLY A 95 5.16 5.94 11.38
C GLY A 95 5.76 6.53 10.10
N PHE A 96 5.61 5.85 8.97
CA PHE A 96 6.07 6.32 7.67
C PHE A 96 4.94 6.34 6.65
N VAL A 97 5.00 7.34 5.78
CA VAL A 97 4.35 7.31 4.48
C VAL A 97 5.29 6.61 3.51
N TRP A 98 4.75 5.68 2.72
CA TRP A 98 5.51 4.91 1.76
C TRP A 98 5.27 5.41 0.35
N LEU A 99 6.34 5.47 -0.42
CA LEU A 99 6.31 5.85 -1.82
C LEU A 99 6.83 4.69 -2.66
N MET A 100 6.22 4.51 -3.81
CA MET A 100 6.66 3.55 -4.81
C MET A 100 7.07 4.29 -6.07
N ARG A 101 8.14 3.83 -6.71
CA ARG A 101 8.50 4.31 -8.04
C ARG A 101 7.45 3.85 -9.04
N LEU A 102 7.13 4.65 -10.04
CA LEU A 102 6.30 4.18 -11.14
C LEU A 102 7.15 3.32 -12.08
N PRO A 103 6.68 2.11 -12.44
CA PRO A 103 7.34 1.32 -13.48
C PRO A 103 7.39 2.06 -14.82
N PRO A 104 8.34 1.70 -15.71
CA PRO A 104 8.42 2.28 -17.04
C PRO A 104 7.08 2.23 -17.79
N GLY A 105 6.69 3.35 -18.41
CA GLY A 105 5.44 3.45 -19.17
C GLY A 105 4.16 3.59 -18.34
N ILE A 106 4.25 3.62 -17.01
CA ILE A 106 3.13 3.91 -16.11
C ILE A 106 3.23 5.34 -15.60
N GLY A 107 2.16 6.13 -15.79
CA GLY A 107 2.16 7.57 -15.51
C GLY A 107 1.48 7.99 -14.21
N SER A 108 0.79 7.08 -13.51
CA SER A 108 0.07 7.39 -12.27
C SER A 108 -0.08 6.17 -11.36
N GLU A 109 -0.33 6.43 -10.08
CA GLU A 109 -0.69 5.42 -9.08
C GLU A 109 -1.96 4.65 -9.48
N GLU A 110 -2.99 5.36 -9.98
CA GLU A 110 -4.23 4.71 -10.40
C GLU A 110 -4.00 3.71 -11.56
N GLU A 111 -3.19 4.09 -12.56
CA GLU A 111 -2.86 3.19 -13.66
C GLU A 111 -2.02 2.01 -13.17
N LEU A 112 -1.08 2.22 -12.25
CA LEU A 112 -0.33 1.15 -11.60
C LEU A 112 -1.26 0.17 -10.89
N ALA A 113 -2.17 0.67 -10.05
CA ALA A 113 -3.13 -0.15 -9.33
C ALA A 113 -4.02 -0.95 -10.29
N ARG A 114 -4.47 -0.34 -11.39
CA ARG A 114 -5.25 -0.99 -12.45
C ARG A 114 -4.47 -2.11 -13.13
N ARG A 115 -3.20 -1.88 -13.47
CA ARG A 115 -2.33 -2.89 -14.11
C ARG A 115 -2.07 -4.08 -13.20
N ILE A 116 -1.78 -3.82 -11.92
CA ILE A 116 -1.58 -4.88 -10.92
C ILE A 116 -2.87 -5.71 -10.78
N ASN A 117 -4.02 -5.06 -10.60
CA ASN A 117 -5.31 -5.75 -10.49
C ASN A 117 -5.64 -6.62 -11.71
N ALA A 118 -5.39 -6.11 -12.93
CA ALA A 118 -5.58 -6.86 -14.16
C ALA A 118 -4.62 -8.06 -14.25
N GLY A 119 -3.36 -7.88 -13.86
CA GLY A 119 -2.36 -8.94 -13.80
C GLY A 119 -2.75 -10.06 -12.84
N ILE A 120 -3.10 -9.72 -11.60
CA ILE A 120 -3.50 -10.70 -10.57
C ILE A 120 -4.77 -11.44 -10.99
N SER A 121 -5.77 -10.73 -11.53
CA SER A 121 -7.01 -11.36 -12.00
C SER A 121 -6.77 -12.35 -13.15
N GLY A 122 -5.75 -12.10 -13.97
CA GLY A 122 -5.35 -12.98 -15.07
C GLY A 122 -4.51 -14.18 -14.64
N SER A 123 -3.57 -13.99 -13.70
CA SER A 123 -2.63 -15.03 -13.26
C SER A 123 -3.17 -15.92 -12.14
N ALA A 124 -4.01 -15.39 -11.26
CA ALA A 124 -4.59 -16.09 -10.13
C ALA A 124 -6.10 -15.80 -9.99
N PRO A 125 -6.94 -16.31 -10.90
CA PRO A 125 -8.39 -16.05 -10.86
C PRO A 125 -9.00 -16.56 -9.55
N GLY A 126 -9.69 -15.69 -8.83
CA GLY A 126 -10.33 -16.03 -7.56
C GLY A 126 -9.41 -16.05 -6.34
N ALA A 127 -8.15 -15.61 -6.46
CA ALA A 127 -7.31 -15.34 -5.32
C ALA A 127 -7.94 -14.24 -4.45
N VAL A 128 -8.40 -14.62 -3.27
CA VAL A 128 -9.01 -13.71 -2.28
C VAL A 128 -8.24 -13.70 -0.97
N HIS A 129 -7.40 -14.71 -0.72
CA HIS A 129 -6.56 -14.77 0.47
C HIS A 129 -5.26 -13.98 0.26
N PRO A 130 -4.80 -13.16 1.23
CA PRO A 130 -3.59 -12.35 1.07
C PRO A 130 -2.34 -13.13 0.65
N ALA A 131 -2.17 -14.36 1.15
CA ALA A 131 -1.04 -15.22 0.75
C ALA A 131 -1.04 -15.60 -0.74
N ASP A 132 -2.21 -15.92 -1.30
CA ASP A 132 -2.33 -16.22 -2.74
C ASP A 132 -2.08 -14.97 -3.58
N ILE A 133 -2.56 -13.82 -3.09
CA ILE A 133 -2.35 -12.52 -3.71
C ILE A 133 -0.86 -12.15 -3.69
N ALA A 134 -0.12 -12.45 -2.63
CA ALA A 134 1.32 -12.13 -2.53
C ALA A 134 2.15 -12.81 -3.62
N LEU A 135 1.88 -14.10 -3.87
CA LEU A 135 2.55 -14.86 -4.92
C LEU A 135 2.27 -14.27 -6.31
N ALA A 136 1.01 -13.90 -6.57
CA ALA A 136 0.62 -13.27 -7.84
C ALA A 136 1.19 -11.84 -7.97
N MET A 137 1.21 -11.08 -6.86
CA MET A 137 1.71 -9.72 -6.79
C MET A 137 3.19 -9.66 -7.18
N GLU A 138 4.02 -10.53 -6.60
CA GLU A 138 5.45 -10.58 -6.89
C GLU A 138 5.71 -10.80 -8.39
N GLN A 139 5.06 -11.79 -8.98
CA GLN A 139 5.17 -12.08 -10.42
C GLN A 139 4.73 -10.91 -11.30
N VAL A 140 3.59 -10.30 -10.97
CA VAL A 140 3.04 -9.18 -11.75
C VAL A 140 3.95 -7.96 -11.65
N ILE A 141 4.46 -7.65 -10.46
CA ILE A 141 5.38 -6.54 -10.24
C ILE A 141 6.69 -6.76 -10.97
N ASP A 142 7.26 -7.96 -10.92
CA ASP A 142 8.47 -8.29 -11.67
C ASP A 142 8.27 -8.04 -13.18
N VAL A 143 7.16 -8.47 -13.76
CA VAL A 143 6.82 -8.17 -15.16
C VAL A 143 6.70 -6.65 -15.41
N LEU A 144 6.03 -5.91 -14.54
CA LEU A 144 5.81 -4.46 -14.73
C LEU A 144 7.12 -3.66 -14.69
N TYR A 145 8.08 -4.09 -13.89
CA TYR A 145 9.40 -3.46 -13.78
C TYR A 145 10.45 -4.08 -14.70
N GLU A 146 10.07 -4.99 -15.60
CA GLU A 146 10.96 -5.68 -16.53
C GLU A 146 12.10 -6.44 -15.80
N ARG A 147 11.74 -7.10 -14.69
CA ARG A 147 12.62 -7.89 -13.84
C ARG A 147 12.41 -9.38 -14.13
N ASP A 148 13.21 -9.94 -15.04
CA ASP A 148 13.30 -11.39 -15.25
C ASP A 148 14.21 -12.07 -14.21
#